data_AF-A0A2M7YQ09-F1
#
_entry.id   AF-A0A2M7YQ09-F1
#
_cell.length_a   1.000
_cell.length_b   1.000
_cell.length_c   1.000
_cell.angle_alpha   90.00
_cell.angle_beta   90.00
_cell.angle_gamma   90.00
#
_symmetry.space_group_name_H-M   'P 1'
#
loop_
_entity.id
_entity.type
_entity.pdbx_description
1 polymer ?
#
loop_
_entity_poly.entity_id
_entity_poly.type
_entity_poly.pdbx_seq_one_letter_code
_entity_poly.pdbx_strand_id
1 'polypeptide(L)' 'MVPSTSLKYECVYLKEFETGLVARQEIGDWTRKYNWERPHSSLPDDMTPMEVYNERMAA' A
#
# COMPACT_ATOMS: atom_id res chain seq x y z
N MET A 1 5.38 3.14 18.69
CA MET A 1 5.85 3.07 17.29
C MET A 1 5.37 1.73 16.74
N VAL A 2 4.28 1.68 15.98
CA VAL A 2 3.77 0.40 15.45
C VAL A 2 4.65 0.04 14.24
N PRO A 3 5.46 -1.03 14.24
CA PRO A 3 6.49 -1.25 13.22
C PRO A 3 5.96 -1.81 11.88
N SER A 4 4.67 -1.68 11.57
CA SER A 4 3.98 -2.69 10.77
C SER A 4 3.48 -2.28 9.39
N THR A 5 3.74 -1.08 8.85
CA THR A 5 3.09 -0.62 7.60
C THR A 5 3.75 -1.16 6.32
N SER A 6 4.07 -2.46 6.24
CA SER A 6 4.59 -3.07 5.01
C SER A 6 3.80 -4.30 4.60
N LEU A 7 3.72 -4.52 3.29
CA LEU A 7 2.97 -5.61 2.64
C LEU A 7 3.24 -6.97 3.29
N LYS A 8 4.51 -7.19 3.67
CA LYS A 8 4.99 -8.43 4.29
C LYS A 8 4.22 -8.75 5.57
N TYR A 9 4.07 -7.78 6.47
CA TYR A 9 3.49 -8.01 7.80
C TYR A 9 1.97 -7.82 7.84
N GLU A 10 1.40 -7.02 6.95
CA GLU A 10 -0.06 -6.78 6.94
C GLU A 10 -0.85 -7.66 5.98
N CYS A 11 -0.18 -8.28 4.99
CA CYS A 11 -0.83 -9.12 4.01
C CYS A 11 -0.19 -10.50 3.97
N VAL A 12 1.08 -10.60 3.58
CA VAL A 12 1.69 -11.89 3.21
C VAL A 12 1.84 -12.84 4.40
N TYR A 13 2.20 -12.33 5.59
CA TYR A 13 2.36 -13.17 6.78
C TYR A 13 1.05 -13.49 7.50
N LEU A 14 0.00 -12.71 7.27
CA LEU A 14 -1.29 -12.89 7.95
C LEU A 14 -2.27 -13.73 7.15
N LYS A 15 -2.11 -13.79 5.83
CA LYS A 15 -3.03 -14.46 4.93
C LYS A 15 -2.46 -15.78 4.44
N GLU A 16 -3.26 -16.83 4.56
CA GLU A 16 -3.05 -18.08 3.87
C GLU A 16 -3.68 -17.96 2.47
N PHE A 17 -2.84 -17.88 1.43
CA PHE A 17 -3.34 -17.81 0.07
C PHE A 17 -3.62 -19.22 -0.46
N GLU A 18 -4.88 -19.52 -0.72
CA GLU A 18 -5.30 -20.81 -1.27
C GLU A 18 -4.75 -21.06 -2.68
N THR A 19 -4.64 -20.00 -3.48
CA THR A 19 -4.10 -20.07 -4.85
C THR A 19 -3.30 -18.82 -5.21
N GLY A 20 -2.49 -18.92 -6.26
CA GLY A 20 -1.77 -17.77 -6.81
C GLY A 20 -2.69 -16.66 -7.34
N LEU A 21 -3.93 -16.99 -7.75
CA LEU A 21 -4.92 -15.99 -8.16
C LEU A 21 -5.39 -15.17 -6.95
N VAL A 22 -5.72 -15.84 -5.85
CA VAL A 22 -6.10 -15.21 -4.58
C VAL A 22 -4.95 -14.34 -4.07
N ALA A 23 -3.71 -14.85 -4.09
CA ALA A 23 -2.54 -14.07 -3.72
C ALA A 23 -2.41 -12.77 -4.54
N ARG A 24 -2.60 -12.85 -5.87
CA ARG A 24 -2.52 -11.68 -6.74
C ARG A 24 -3.59 -10.64 -6.41
N GLN A 25 -4.83 -11.07 -6.17
CA GLN A 25 -5.93 -10.18 -5.81
C GLN A 25 -5.66 -9.48 -4.48
N GLU A 26 -5.30 -10.25 -3.45
CA GLU A 26 -5.08 -9.73 -2.10
C GLU A 26 -3.89 -8.77 -2.02
N ILE A 27 -2.78 -9.10 -2.69
CA ILE A 27 -1.62 -8.20 -2.78
C ILE A 27 -2.00 -6.94 -3.57
N GLY A 28 -2.74 -7.09 -4.67
CA GLY A 28 -3.22 -5.95 -5.48
C GLY A 28 -4.09 -5.00 -4.67
N ASP A 29 -5.02 -5.52 -3.88
CA ASP A 29 -5.89 -4.75 -3.01
C ASP A 29 -5.10 -4.02 -1.92
N TRP A 30 -4.13 -4.70 -1.29
CA TRP A 30 -3.25 -4.07 -0.32
C TRP A 30 -2.43 -2.93 -0.95
N THR A 31 -1.84 -3.16 -2.13
CA THR A 31 -1.06 -2.15 -2.86
C THR A 31 -1.93 -0.96 -3.25
N ARG A 32 -3.17 -1.19 -3.73
CA ARG A 32 -4.11 -0.12 -4.05
C ARG A 32 -4.38 0.75 -2.83
N LYS A 33 -4.70 0.14 -1.68
CA LYS A 33 -4.94 0.87 -0.43
C LYS A 33 -3.73 1.67 0.02
N TYR A 34 -2.54 1.06 0.00
CA TYR A 34 -1.30 1.74 0.38
C TYR A 34 -1.03 2.97 -0.48
N ASN A 35 -1.25 2.85 -1.79
CA ASN A 35 -0.92 3.88 -2.78
C ASN A 35 -1.97 5.00 -2.87
N TRP A 36 -3.26 4.69 -2.70
CA TRP A 36 -4.36 5.62 -3.00
C TRP A 36 -5.18 6.06 -1.79
N GLU A 37 -5.12 5.34 -0.67
CA GLU A 37 -6.04 5.56 0.45
C GLU A 37 -5.33 5.87 1.77
N ARG A 38 -4.02 5.60 1.86
CA ARG A 38 -3.25 5.80 3.09
C ARG A 38 -2.37 7.04 2.99
N PRO A 39 -2.70 8.10 3.76
CA PRO A 39 -1.78 9.15 4.17
C PRO A 39 -0.50 8.59 4.78
N HIS A 40 0.66 9.12 4.38
CA HIS A 40 1.93 8.77 5.02
C HIS A 40 2.58 10.03 5.57
N SER A 41 2.84 10.06 6.87
CA SER A 41 3.54 11.18 7.54
C SER A 41 4.99 11.38 7.09
N SER A 42 5.51 10.48 6.26
CA SER A 42 6.82 10.59 5.62
C SER A 42 6.77 11.41 4.32
N LEU A 43 5.56 11.65 3.80
CA LEU A 43 5.29 12.41 2.60
C LEU A 43 4.81 13.82 2.99
N PRO A 44 4.96 14.81 2.08
CA PRO A 44 4.44 16.16 2.31
C PRO A 44 2.94 16.10 2.63
N ASP A 45 2.50 16.97 3.53
CA ASP A 45 1.09 17.18 3.87
C ASP A 45 0.27 15.90 4.15
N ASP A 46 0.92 14.87 4.71
CA ASP A 46 0.32 13.55 4.94
C ASP A 46 -0.32 12.94 3.67
N MET A 47 0.23 13.24 2.50
CA MET A 47 -0.30 12.75 1.23
C MET A 47 -0.16 11.23 1.08
N THR A 48 -0.97 10.68 0.18
CA THR A 48 -0.80 9.33 -0.35
C THR A 48 0.35 9.29 -1.36
N PRO A 49 0.97 8.12 -1.59
CA PRO A 49 2.05 7.99 -2.56
C PRO A 49 1.61 8.35 -4.00
N MET A 50 0.35 8.07 -4.35
CA MET A 50 -0.18 8.41 -5.67
C MET A 50 -0.43 9.89 -5.86
N GLU A 51 -0.85 10.62 -4.83
CA GLU A 51 -0.97 12.07 -4.92
C GLU A 51 0.41 12.70 -5.21
N VAL A 52 1.45 12.31 -4.47
CA VAL A 52 2.83 12.80 -4.72
C VAL A 52 3.32 12.42 -6.12
N TYR A 53 3.04 11.20 -6.58
CA TYR A 53 3.41 10.78 -7.93
C TYR A 53 2.70 11.62 -8.99
N ASN A 54 1.39 11.83 -8.85
CA ASN A 54 0.59 12.59 -9.81
C ASN A 54 1.02 14.06 -9.86
N GLU A 55 1.29 14.69 -8.72
CA GLU A 55 1.83 16.06 -8.67
C GLU A 55 3.17 16.18 -9.37
N ARG A 56 4.08 15.22 -9.15
CA ARG A 56 5.38 15.19 -9.83
C ARG A 56 5.29 14.97 -11.33
N MET A 57 4.27 14.23 -11.80
CA MET A 57 4.04 14.01 -13.22
C MET A 57 3.35 15.19 -13.91
N ALA A 58 2.66 16.03 -13.13
CA ALA A 58 1.97 17.23 -13.62
C ALA A 58 2.85 18.49 -13.64
N ALA A 59 4.03 18.44 -13.03
CA ALA A 59 5.05 19.50 -12.99
C ALA A 59 6.08 19.36 -14.12
#